data_AF-A0A9D7NRI2-F1
#
_entry.id   AF-A0A9D7NRI2-F1
#
_cell.length_a   1.000
_cell.length_b   1.000
_cell.length_c   1.000
_cell.angle_alpha   90.00
_cell.angle_beta   90.00
_cell.angle_gamma   90.00
#
_symmetry.space_group_name_H-M   'P 1'
#
loop_
_entity.id
_entity.type
_entity.pdbx_description
1 polymer ?
#
loop_
_entity_poly.entity_id
_entity_poly.type
_entity_poly.pdbx_seq_one_letter_code
_entity_poly.pdbx_strand_id
1 'polypeptide(L)'
;MSNVEGIVPFGLRNGRMYAATEVANGLACDCLCPGCATPLVARQGEHRRPHFAHHAGAECEYGAESAIHRMAKQIIADHRRILLPGWDGDLIHPNPSMLVDIKDWIHRADRVEMPARVAQLTDVTLEQRVGDHRPDLVVNDDQGELLIEIRWQHPVTPEKKQAMEESGRRMIEIDLSRLGLFDISRTDLLIDAVLGNESNRKWISCPEAIAAWIENHRALCDRVQCANASIQEAREVNLRKRRDLLAIERNRRWQYLSELAALDQITRPEAIQSRLHELANKDIPKAEILQREIVPTWVTLHLTDPSSDCWAVSAHPKLWWSAAYLRFIQSAPAGKVLTTMAIFNWLDLTFGFHPIAYRLFQAQRTYGIAFQPGSRGRSPPWCAYFSDKENRAIPNLWRIAQRFLDRLTDAGVLDRVTDGFQIAI
;
A
#
# COMPACT_ATOMS: atom_id res chain seq x y z
N MET A 1 43.57 -34.48 7.70
CA MET A 1 42.34 -35.17 7.26
C MET A 1 42.54 -36.65 7.53
N SER A 2 42.12 -37.13 8.70
CA SER A 2 42.26 -38.54 9.10
C SER A 2 41.07 -39.35 8.59
N ASN A 3 41.32 -40.44 7.87
CA ASN A 3 40.35 -41.41 7.35
C ASN A 3 39.14 -41.61 8.29
N VAL A 4 37.97 -41.17 7.83
CA VAL A 4 36.65 -41.43 8.45
C VAL A 4 35.99 -42.67 7.82
N GLU A 5 36.63 -43.25 6.80
CA GLU A 5 36.12 -44.43 6.10
C GLU A 5 36.13 -45.65 7.05
N GLY A 6 34.97 -46.30 7.17
CA GLY A 6 34.78 -47.53 7.96
C GLY A 6 34.31 -47.38 9.42
N ILE A 7 34.02 -46.16 9.92
CA ILE A 7 33.47 -45.97 11.28
C ILE A 7 31.98 -46.31 11.34
N VAL A 8 31.60 -47.14 12.31
CA VAL A 8 30.20 -47.42 12.65
C VAL A 8 29.89 -46.80 14.03
N PRO A 9 28.89 -45.91 14.16
CA PRO A 9 28.64 -45.19 15.42
C PRO A 9 27.99 -46.08 16.49
N PHE A 10 27.20 -47.08 16.08
CA PHE A 10 26.47 -47.97 16.99
C PHE A 10 26.50 -49.42 16.52
N GLY A 11 26.68 -50.35 17.45
CA GLY A 11 26.72 -51.78 17.20
C GLY A 11 25.42 -52.47 17.62
N LEU A 12 25.02 -53.51 16.87
CA LEU A 12 23.86 -54.33 17.18
C LEU A 12 24.27 -55.55 18.01
N ARG A 13 23.64 -55.77 19.16
CA ARG A 13 23.83 -56.97 19.99
C ARG A 13 22.51 -57.42 20.59
N ASN A 14 22.15 -58.69 20.39
CA ASN A 14 20.90 -59.29 20.90
C ASN A 14 19.65 -58.47 20.58
N GLY A 15 19.57 -57.94 19.35
CA GLY A 15 18.44 -57.13 18.89
C GLY A 15 18.40 -55.70 19.41
N ARG A 16 19.41 -55.25 20.18
CA ARG A 16 19.54 -53.87 20.66
C ARG A 16 20.77 -53.16 20.13
N MET A 17 20.64 -51.88 19.89
CA MET A 17 21.72 -50.96 19.52
C MET A 17 22.45 -50.47 20.77
N TYR A 18 23.77 -50.41 20.69
CA TYR A 18 24.64 -49.93 21.76
C TYR A 18 25.71 -48.98 21.20
N ALA A 19 26.07 -47.96 21.95
CA ALA A 19 27.26 -47.15 21.74
C ALA A 19 28.51 -47.94 22.13
N ALA A 20 29.66 -47.56 21.55
CA ALA A 20 30.92 -48.23 21.82
C ALA A 20 31.31 -48.16 23.30
N THR A 21 30.86 -47.15 24.05
CA THR A 21 31.08 -46.98 25.49
C THR A 21 30.23 -47.90 26.38
N GLU A 22 29.19 -48.53 25.84
CA GLU A 22 28.20 -49.32 26.59
C GLU A 22 28.47 -50.84 26.53
N VAL A 23 29.55 -51.23 25.86
CA VAL A 23 29.91 -52.63 25.61
C VAL A 23 31.33 -52.91 26.08
N ALA A 24 31.74 -54.18 26.10
CA ALA A 24 33.13 -54.53 26.38
C ALA A 24 34.05 -54.07 25.24
N ASN A 25 35.28 -53.66 25.56
CA ASN A 25 36.23 -53.20 24.54
C ASN A 25 36.71 -54.35 23.63
N GLY A 26 37.07 -54.03 22.39
CA GLY A 26 37.55 -54.99 21.41
C GLY A 26 36.46 -55.92 20.86
N LEU A 27 36.85 -57.14 20.50
CA LEU A 27 35.93 -58.17 19.98
C LEU A 27 35.00 -58.74 21.05
N ALA A 28 35.32 -58.55 22.33
CA ALA A 28 34.45 -58.94 23.43
C ALA A 28 33.14 -58.15 23.46
N CYS A 29 32.99 -57.08 22.66
CA CYS A 29 31.72 -56.35 22.54
C CYS A 29 30.58 -57.24 22.05
N ASP A 30 30.89 -58.24 21.21
CA ASP A 30 29.93 -59.14 20.54
C ASP A 30 28.86 -58.36 19.75
N CYS A 31 29.27 -57.27 19.10
CA CYS A 31 28.40 -56.44 18.28
C CYS A 31 28.54 -56.78 16.80
N LEU A 32 27.43 -56.67 16.07
CA LEU A 32 27.35 -56.80 14.62
C LEU A 32 27.08 -55.44 13.96
N CYS A 33 27.57 -55.27 12.73
CA CYS A 33 27.24 -54.12 11.91
C CYS A 33 25.76 -54.19 11.49
N PRO A 34 24.95 -53.15 11.72
CA PRO A 34 23.53 -53.15 11.33
C PRO A 34 23.32 -53.13 9.81
N GLY A 35 24.32 -52.72 9.03
CA GLY A 35 24.26 -52.70 7.57
C GLY A 35 24.63 -54.03 6.92
N CYS A 36 25.80 -54.61 7.25
CA CYS A 36 26.31 -55.83 6.61
C CYS A 36 26.31 -57.08 7.49
N ALA A 37 25.86 -56.97 8.75
CA ALA A 37 25.80 -58.07 9.73
C ALA A 37 27.15 -58.72 10.09
N THR A 38 28.29 -58.12 9.73
CA THR A 38 29.61 -58.65 10.10
C THR A 38 30.05 -58.20 11.51
N PRO A 39 30.93 -58.94 12.19
CA PRO A 39 31.41 -58.58 13.52
C PRO A 39 32.15 -57.24 13.58
N LEU A 40 31.83 -56.47 14.62
CA LEU A 40 32.47 -55.20 14.96
C LEU A 40 33.49 -55.37 16.09
N VAL A 41 34.44 -54.45 16.13
CA VAL A 41 35.41 -54.26 17.20
C VAL A 41 35.09 -52.93 17.87
N ALA A 42 34.70 -52.96 19.15
CA ALA A 42 34.58 -51.74 19.93
C ALA A 42 35.97 -51.17 20.19
N ARG A 43 36.17 -49.89 19.90
CA ARG A 43 37.43 -49.18 20.17
C ARG A 43 37.17 -48.08 21.18
N GLN A 44 37.43 -48.39 22.44
CA GLN A 44 37.36 -47.47 23.56
C GLN A 44 38.80 -47.14 23.98
N GLY A 45 39.21 -45.87 23.91
CA GLY A 45 40.55 -45.45 24.31
C GLY A 45 40.58 -43.99 24.76
N GLU A 46 41.56 -43.61 25.57
CA GLU A 46 41.65 -42.27 26.17
C GLU A 46 41.92 -41.15 25.16
N HIS A 47 42.58 -41.47 24.03
CA HIS A 47 43.03 -40.48 23.05
C HIS A 47 42.19 -40.43 21.76
N ARG A 48 41.21 -41.31 21.59
CA ARG A 48 40.33 -41.35 20.41
C ARG A 48 38.88 -41.52 20.85
N ARG A 49 37.97 -40.81 20.18
CA ARG A 49 36.53 -40.95 20.45
C ARG A 49 36.11 -42.42 20.30
N PRO A 50 35.34 -42.97 21.25
CA PRO A 50 34.84 -44.34 21.17
C PRO A 50 34.05 -44.57 19.88
N HIS A 51 34.35 -45.66 19.18
CA HIS A 51 33.68 -46.01 17.92
C HIS A 51 33.74 -47.52 17.68
N PHE A 52 32.94 -48.01 16.71
CA PHE A 52 33.10 -49.37 16.18
C PHE A 52 33.86 -49.35 14.85
N ALA A 53 34.62 -50.42 14.61
CA ALA A 53 35.27 -50.71 13.34
C ALA A 53 35.01 -52.18 12.96
N HIS A 54 35.05 -52.52 11.67
CA HIS A 54 34.87 -53.90 11.21
C HIS A 54 36.08 -54.77 11.57
N HIS A 55 35.85 -56.03 11.97
CA HIS A 55 36.92 -56.96 12.37
C HIS A 55 37.76 -57.49 11.19
N ALA A 56 37.13 -57.90 10.09
CA ALA A 56 37.81 -58.48 8.93
C ALA A 56 37.09 -58.14 7.61
N GLY A 57 37.59 -57.12 6.89
CA GLY A 57 37.25 -56.83 5.48
C GLY A 57 36.11 -55.82 5.23
N ALA A 58 36.33 -55.04 4.16
CA ALA A 58 35.50 -54.04 3.46
C ALA A 58 34.79 -52.98 4.33
N GLU A 59 35.11 -51.72 4.06
CA GLU A 59 34.34 -50.58 4.55
C GLU A 59 32.88 -50.72 4.09
N CYS A 60 31.96 -50.81 5.05
CA CYS A 60 30.53 -50.87 4.77
C CYS A 60 30.03 -49.45 4.53
N GLU A 61 29.82 -49.09 3.25
CA GLU A 61 29.27 -47.80 2.82
C GLU A 61 27.97 -47.44 3.58
N TYR A 62 27.08 -48.41 3.76
CA TYR A 62 25.77 -48.24 4.40
C TYR A 62 25.76 -48.47 5.93
N GLY A 63 26.90 -48.82 6.53
CA GLY A 63 26.98 -49.27 7.92
C GLY A 63 26.64 -48.16 8.92
N ALA A 64 27.12 -46.95 8.65
CA ALA A 64 26.83 -45.79 9.49
C ALA A 64 25.37 -45.37 9.43
N GLU A 65 24.78 -45.26 8.23
CA GLU A 65 23.38 -44.87 8.04
C GLU A 65 22.43 -45.83 8.73
N SER A 66 22.63 -47.13 8.48
CA SER A 66 21.83 -48.20 9.09
C SER A 66 21.93 -48.15 10.62
N ALA A 67 23.11 -47.86 11.17
CA ALA A 67 23.31 -47.74 12.61
C ALA A 67 22.57 -46.53 13.20
N ILE A 68 22.60 -45.39 12.52
CA ILE A 68 21.96 -44.15 12.97
C ILE A 68 20.44 -44.30 12.97
N HIS A 69 19.85 -44.78 11.87
CA HIS A 69 18.40 -44.98 11.80
C HIS A 69 17.93 -45.98 12.85
N ARG A 70 18.62 -47.12 13.02
CA ARG A 70 18.24 -48.12 14.03
C ARG A 70 18.38 -47.61 15.46
N MET A 71 19.45 -46.87 15.77
CA MET A 71 19.62 -46.30 17.10
C MET A 71 18.55 -45.24 17.39
N ALA A 72 18.25 -44.35 16.45
CA ALA A 72 17.21 -43.34 16.62
C ALA A 72 15.81 -43.96 16.75
N LYS A 73 15.50 -45.02 15.97
CA LYS A 73 14.30 -45.85 16.15
C LYS A 73 14.20 -46.44 17.56
N GLN A 74 15.29 -47.01 18.07
CA GLN A 74 15.36 -47.56 19.43
C GLN A 74 15.15 -46.47 20.49
N ILE A 75 15.77 -45.29 20.34
CA ILE A 75 15.61 -44.17 21.26
C ILE A 75 14.13 -43.76 21.39
N ILE A 76 13.41 -43.64 20.27
CA ILE A 76 11.98 -43.33 20.26
C ILE A 76 11.16 -44.44 20.96
N ALA A 77 11.45 -45.70 20.63
CA ALA A 77 10.74 -46.85 21.20
C ALA A 77 10.96 -47.01 22.72
N ASP A 78 12.17 -46.75 23.21
CA ASP A 78 12.53 -46.85 24.63
C ASP A 78 11.95 -45.68 25.44
N HIS A 79 11.96 -44.45 24.90
CA HIS A 79 11.49 -43.26 25.64
C HIS A 79 9.99 -42.98 25.49
N ARG A 80 9.35 -43.49 24.43
CA ARG A 80 7.91 -43.37 24.16
C ARG A 80 7.37 -41.94 24.25
N ARG A 81 8.19 -40.97 23.87
CA ARG A 81 7.81 -39.56 23.77
C ARG A 81 8.58 -38.89 22.66
N ILE A 82 8.02 -37.84 22.08
CA ILE A 82 8.72 -37.04 21.08
C ILE A 82 8.20 -35.61 21.07
N LEU A 83 9.08 -34.63 20.87
CA LEU A 83 8.68 -33.27 20.52
C LEU A 83 8.18 -33.25 19.08
N LEU A 84 6.90 -32.90 18.89
CA LEU A 84 6.36 -32.55 17.59
C LEU A 84 6.65 -31.07 17.30
N PRO A 85 7.07 -30.71 16.08
CA PRO A 85 7.28 -29.32 15.71
C PRO A 85 5.97 -28.53 15.74
N GLY A 86 6.08 -27.22 15.93
CA GLY A 86 4.99 -26.33 15.57
C GLY A 86 4.75 -26.30 14.06
N TRP A 87 3.57 -25.87 13.64
CA TRP A 87 3.26 -25.64 12.22
C TRP A 87 3.26 -24.16 11.89
N ASP A 88 4.12 -23.73 10.96
CA ASP A 88 4.25 -22.33 10.52
C ASP A 88 3.99 -22.13 9.02
N GLY A 89 3.29 -23.08 8.41
CA GLY A 89 2.99 -23.06 6.99
C GLY A 89 4.10 -23.62 6.11
N ASP A 90 3.81 -23.62 4.81
CA ASP A 90 4.77 -23.94 3.76
C ASP A 90 4.58 -23.02 2.54
N LEU A 91 5.26 -23.32 1.43
CA LEU A 91 5.19 -22.51 0.21
C LEU A 91 3.78 -22.48 -0.41
N ILE A 92 2.98 -23.52 -0.22
CA ILE A 92 1.64 -23.66 -0.78
C ILE A 92 0.61 -23.12 0.22
N HIS A 93 0.84 -23.33 1.51
CA HIS A 93 -0.02 -22.97 2.63
C HIS A 93 0.71 -21.98 3.57
N PRO A 94 0.95 -20.73 3.16
CA PRO A 94 1.64 -19.74 4.00
C PRO A 94 0.83 -19.41 5.26
N ASN A 95 1.47 -19.30 6.42
CA ASN A 95 0.80 -18.97 7.68
C ASN A 95 1.24 -17.58 8.21
N PRO A 96 0.40 -16.54 8.17
CA PRO A 96 -0.98 -16.53 7.70
C PRO A 96 -1.09 -16.44 6.17
N SER A 97 -2.26 -16.84 5.65
CA SER A 97 -2.60 -16.64 4.25
C SER A 97 -2.79 -15.15 3.93
N MET A 98 -2.51 -14.75 2.69
CA MET A 98 -2.59 -13.36 2.23
C MET A 98 -3.21 -13.27 0.84
N LEU A 99 -4.06 -12.26 0.63
CA LEU A 99 -4.68 -11.92 -0.65
C LEU A 99 -4.64 -10.40 -0.86
N VAL A 100 -4.79 -9.95 -2.10
CA VAL A 100 -4.88 -8.53 -2.45
C VAL A 100 -6.25 -8.20 -3.03
N ASP A 101 -6.77 -7.01 -2.73
CA ASP A 101 -7.98 -6.49 -3.35
C ASP A 101 -7.68 -5.71 -4.64
N ILE A 102 -8.71 -5.22 -5.32
CA ILE A 102 -8.59 -4.44 -6.57
C ILE A 102 -8.01 -3.03 -6.40
N LYS A 103 -7.55 -2.69 -5.20
CA LYS A 103 -6.77 -1.48 -4.88
C LYS A 103 -5.35 -1.82 -4.40
N ASP A 104 -4.92 -3.06 -4.58
CA ASP A 104 -3.62 -3.57 -4.15
C ASP A 104 -3.43 -3.52 -2.61
N TRP A 105 -4.51 -3.48 -1.83
CA TRP A 105 -4.42 -3.59 -0.38
C TRP A 105 -4.30 -5.04 0.04
N ILE A 106 -3.36 -5.31 0.94
CA ILE A 106 -3.09 -6.65 1.45
C ILE A 106 -4.07 -6.98 2.58
N HIS A 107 -4.79 -8.09 2.41
CA HIS A 107 -5.65 -8.71 3.41
C HIS A 107 -4.97 -9.96 3.95
N ARG A 108 -5.01 -10.15 5.27
CA ARG A 108 -4.40 -11.30 5.95
C ARG A 108 -5.47 -12.16 6.59
N ALA A 109 -5.30 -13.47 6.54
CA ALA A 109 -6.09 -14.43 7.31
C ALA A 109 -5.60 -14.46 8.77
N ASP A 110 -6.38 -15.09 9.64
CA ASP A 110 -5.90 -15.45 10.97
C ASP A 110 -4.83 -16.53 10.85
N ARG A 111 -3.87 -16.52 11.77
CA ARG A 111 -2.85 -17.58 11.83
C ARG A 111 -3.46 -18.88 12.32
N VAL A 112 -2.98 -19.99 11.79
CA VAL A 112 -3.23 -21.30 12.39
C VAL A 112 -2.27 -21.44 13.57
N GLU A 113 -2.82 -21.57 14.77
CA GLU A 113 -2.06 -21.73 16.00
C GLU A 113 -1.84 -23.21 16.30
N MET A 114 -0.62 -23.68 16.04
CA MET A 114 -0.21 -25.05 16.34
C MET A 114 1.25 -25.05 16.83
N PRO A 115 1.48 -24.76 18.13
CA PRO A 115 2.82 -24.71 18.69
C PRO A 115 3.44 -26.10 18.82
N ALA A 116 4.77 -26.14 18.97
CA ALA A 116 5.48 -27.37 19.28
C ALA A 116 4.96 -27.98 20.59
N ARG A 117 4.84 -29.31 20.63
CA ARG A 117 4.33 -30.04 21.81
C ARG A 117 5.04 -31.37 22.00
N VAL A 118 5.22 -31.78 23.26
CA VAL A 118 5.70 -33.14 23.55
C VAL A 118 4.52 -34.10 23.49
N ALA A 119 4.58 -35.07 22.57
CA ALA A 119 3.62 -36.14 22.43
C ALA A 119 4.08 -37.39 23.21
N GLN A 120 3.13 -38.07 23.85
CA GLN A 120 3.33 -39.38 24.47
C GLN A 120 2.94 -40.48 23.47
N LEU A 121 3.73 -41.54 23.37
CA LEU A 121 3.56 -42.60 22.39
C LEU A 121 3.08 -43.88 23.09
N THR A 122 2.00 -44.47 22.59
CA THR A 122 1.40 -45.68 23.18
C THR A 122 1.81 -46.95 22.45
N ASP A 123 1.75 -46.91 21.12
CA ASP A 123 2.16 -47.98 20.23
C ASP A 123 3.29 -47.48 19.33
N VAL A 124 4.38 -48.26 19.23
CA VAL A 124 5.57 -47.92 18.44
C VAL A 124 5.94 -49.13 17.61
N THR A 125 5.61 -49.09 16.32
CA THR A 125 5.93 -50.15 15.37
C THR A 125 7.06 -49.70 14.44
N LEU A 126 8.12 -50.49 14.38
CA LEU A 126 9.30 -50.22 13.57
C LEU A 126 9.13 -50.80 12.16
N GLU A 127 9.47 -50.00 11.15
CA GLU A 127 9.56 -50.41 9.73
C GLU A 127 8.31 -51.13 9.17
N GLN A 128 7.13 -50.78 9.67
CA GLN A 128 5.86 -51.28 9.16
C GLN A 128 5.54 -50.64 7.80
N ARG A 129 5.07 -51.45 6.86
CA ARG A 129 4.60 -50.97 5.56
C ARG A 129 3.19 -50.39 5.72
N VAL A 130 3.01 -49.13 5.31
CA VAL A 130 1.75 -48.39 5.37
C VAL A 130 1.36 -47.98 3.95
N GLY A 131 0.45 -48.74 3.33
CA GLY A 131 0.16 -48.64 1.90
C GLY A 131 1.41 -48.95 1.05
N ASP A 132 1.75 -48.04 0.13
CA ASP A 132 2.94 -48.16 -0.71
C ASP A 132 4.23 -47.63 -0.06
N HIS A 133 4.13 -47.00 1.11
CA HIS A 133 5.26 -46.38 1.79
C HIS A 133 5.71 -47.20 3.00
N ARG A 134 7.01 -47.17 3.29
CA ARG A 134 7.60 -47.78 4.48
C ARG A 134 8.26 -46.68 5.31
N PRO A 135 7.51 -45.99 6.19
CA PRO A 135 8.11 -45.04 7.11
C PRO A 135 9.07 -45.74 8.07
N ASP A 136 10.00 -44.99 8.65
CA ASP A 136 10.93 -45.53 9.63
C ASP A 136 10.19 -46.01 10.90
N LEU A 137 9.21 -45.23 11.35
CA LEU A 137 8.31 -45.60 12.44
C LEU A 137 6.86 -45.27 12.13
N VAL A 138 5.97 -46.12 12.61
CA VAL A 138 4.53 -45.87 12.76
C VAL A 138 4.26 -45.84 14.25
N VAL A 139 3.76 -44.72 14.76
CA VAL A 139 3.47 -44.55 16.19
C VAL A 139 2.05 -44.05 16.40
N ASN A 140 1.49 -44.28 17.58
CA ASN A 140 0.21 -43.69 17.99
C ASN A 140 0.41 -42.72 19.17
N ASP A 141 -0.06 -41.49 18.99
CA ASP A 141 -0.16 -40.49 20.07
C ASP A 141 -1.63 -40.25 20.48
N ASP A 142 -1.88 -39.20 21.26
CA ASP A 142 -3.22 -38.79 21.69
C ASP A 142 -4.14 -38.30 20.56
N GLN A 143 -3.57 -38.00 19.39
CA GLN A 143 -4.27 -37.53 18.20
C GLN A 143 -4.37 -38.61 17.11
N GLY A 144 -3.84 -39.81 17.34
CA GLY A 144 -3.94 -40.96 16.44
C GLY A 144 -2.61 -41.38 15.82
N GLU A 145 -2.68 -42.00 14.64
CA GLU A 145 -1.50 -42.48 13.92
C GLU A 145 -0.60 -41.31 13.48
N LEU A 146 0.70 -41.47 13.68
CA LEU A 146 1.75 -40.56 13.29
C LEU A 146 2.88 -41.35 12.63
N LEU A 147 3.25 -40.93 11.42
CA LEU A 147 4.39 -41.47 10.70
C LEU A 147 5.64 -40.63 11.00
N ILE A 148 6.76 -41.28 11.24
CA ILE A 148 8.04 -40.61 11.48
C ILE A 148 9.05 -41.10 10.47
N GLU A 149 9.65 -40.15 9.75
CA GLU A 149 10.84 -40.40 8.94
C GLU A 149 12.07 -39.85 9.66
N ILE A 150 13.14 -40.63 9.64
CA ILE A 150 14.45 -40.17 10.09
C ILE A 150 15.27 -39.89 8.84
N ARG A 151 15.90 -38.73 8.78
CA ARG A 151 16.75 -38.34 7.66
C ARG A 151 18.20 -38.25 8.13
N TRP A 152 19.11 -38.90 7.40
CA TRP A 152 20.54 -38.65 7.55
C TRP A 152 21.23 -38.20 6.25
N GLN A 153 21.06 -38.92 5.14
CA GLN A 153 21.64 -38.51 3.85
C GLN A 153 20.58 -38.05 2.84
N HIS A 154 19.50 -38.82 2.69
CA HIS A 154 18.50 -38.56 1.65
C HIS A 154 17.26 -37.85 2.20
N PRO A 155 16.85 -36.68 1.66
CA PRO A 155 15.61 -36.02 2.04
C PRO A 155 14.38 -36.84 1.65
N VAL A 156 13.28 -36.65 2.38
CA VAL A 156 11.94 -37.00 1.88
C VAL A 156 11.70 -36.29 0.54
N THR A 157 11.35 -37.06 -0.49
CA THR A 157 11.12 -36.50 -1.83
C THR A 157 9.77 -35.77 -1.90
N PRO A 158 9.62 -34.77 -2.79
CA PRO A 158 8.36 -34.05 -2.97
C PRO A 158 7.16 -34.97 -3.26
N GLU A 159 7.38 -36.06 -4.01
CA GLU A 159 6.34 -37.03 -4.36
C GLU A 159 5.82 -37.76 -3.11
N LYS A 160 6.72 -38.10 -2.18
CA LYS A 160 6.34 -38.72 -0.90
C LYS A 160 5.57 -37.73 -0.03
N LYS A 161 5.94 -36.45 -0.03
CA LYS A 161 5.15 -35.40 0.66
C LYS A 161 3.72 -35.35 0.12
N GLN A 162 3.56 -35.20 -1.20
CA GLN A 162 2.26 -35.11 -1.85
C GLN A 162 1.39 -36.35 -1.55
N ALA A 163 1.95 -37.57 -1.64
CA ALA A 163 1.21 -38.80 -1.35
C ALA A 163 0.72 -38.86 0.11
N MET A 164 1.47 -38.31 1.07
CA MET A 164 1.04 -38.26 2.47
C MET A 164 -0.07 -37.23 2.71
N GLU A 165 0.01 -36.09 2.03
CA GLU A 165 -1.05 -35.07 2.07
C GLU A 165 -2.35 -35.61 1.46
N GLU A 166 -2.30 -36.25 0.29
CA GLU A 166 -3.46 -36.85 -0.38
C GLU A 166 -4.11 -37.99 0.42
N SER A 167 -3.30 -38.75 1.17
CA SER A 167 -3.80 -39.82 2.04
C SER A 167 -4.28 -39.33 3.41
N GLY A 168 -4.17 -38.02 3.70
CA GLY A 168 -4.61 -37.44 4.97
C GLY A 168 -3.86 -37.98 6.18
N ARG A 169 -2.61 -38.43 6.01
CA ARG A 169 -1.80 -38.99 7.09
C ARG A 169 -0.92 -37.94 7.73
N ARG A 170 -0.74 -38.05 9.05
CA ARG A 170 0.17 -37.21 9.83
C ARG A 170 1.60 -37.73 9.68
N MET A 171 2.53 -36.87 9.30
CA MET A 171 3.92 -37.26 9.13
C MET A 171 4.89 -36.15 9.51
N ILE A 172 5.92 -36.50 10.28
CA ILE A 172 7.07 -35.62 10.57
C ILE A 172 8.37 -36.20 10.00
N GLU A 173 9.29 -35.31 9.67
CA GLU A 173 10.69 -35.66 9.37
C GLU A 173 11.56 -35.17 10.53
N ILE A 174 12.43 -36.04 11.05
CA ILE A 174 13.50 -35.70 11.99
C ILE A 174 14.81 -35.73 11.20
N ASP A 175 15.41 -34.56 11.03
CA ASP A 175 16.65 -34.35 10.29
C ASP A 175 17.86 -34.48 11.22
N LEU A 176 18.61 -35.57 11.06
CA LEU A 176 19.88 -35.83 11.73
C LEU A 176 21.09 -35.51 10.84
N SER A 177 20.89 -35.04 9.60
CA SER A 177 21.96 -34.79 8.62
C SER A 177 22.97 -33.75 9.06
N ARG A 178 22.58 -32.84 9.98
CA ARG A 178 23.44 -31.79 10.53
C ARG A 178 24.39 -32.29 11.63
N LEU A 179 24.17 -33.50 12.15
CA LEU A 179 25.08 -34.09 13.13
C LEU A 179 26.18 -34.86 12.40
N GLY A 180 27.43 -34.45 12.62
CA GLY A 180 28.58 -35.21 12.15
C GLY A 180 28.66 -36.58 12.83
N LEU A 181 29.30 -37.56 12.18
CA LEU A 181 29.47 -38.94 12.69
C LEU A 181 29.93 -39.01 14.16
N PHE A 182 30.84 -38.12 14.54
CA PHE A 182 31.40 -38.09 15.90
C PHE A 182 30.47 -37.48 16.95
N ASP A 183 29.54 -36.61 16.55
CA ASP A 183 28.55 -36.03 17.45
C ASP A 183 27.33 -36.95 17.57
N ILE A 184 26.97 -37.63 16.48
CA ILE A 184 26.01 -38.73 16.49
C ILE A 184 26.40 -39.85 17.44
N SER A 185 27.70 -40.17 17.53
CA SER A 185 28.20 -41.25 18.41
C SER A 185 28.07 -40.92 19.90
N ARG A 186 27.71 -39.68 20.26
CA ARG A 186 27.40 -39.27 21.63
C ARG A 186 25.92 -39.49 21.91
N THR A 187 25.63 -40.48 22.77
CA THR A 187 24.25 -40.89 23.08
C THR A 187 23.40 -39.74 23.64
N ASP A 188 23.96 -38.85 24.46
CA ASP A 188 23.25 -37.70 25.03
C ASP A 188 22.80 -36.70 23.95
N LEU A 189 23.70 -36.34 23.02
CA LEU A 189 23.37 -35.45 21.90
C LEU A 189 22.37 -36.08 20.94
N LEU A 190 22.51 -37.37 20.65
CA LEU A 190 21.58 -38.07 19.77
C LEU A 190 20.19 -38.16 20.40
N ILE A 191 20.10 -38.46 21.70
CA ILE A 191 18.82 -38.49 22.42
C ILE A 191 18.12 -37.13 22.34
N ASP A 192 18.84 -36.03 22.59
CA ASP A 192 18.28 -34.69 22.47
C ASP A 192 17.84 -34.37 21.03
N ALA A 193 18.68 -34.68 20.04
CA ALA A 193 18.36 -34.46 18.63
C ALA A 193 17.16 -35.28 18.14
N VAL A 194 16.98 -36.51 18.62
CA VAL A 194 15.84 -37.37 18.24
C VAL A 194 14.58 -36.92 18.99
N LEU A 195 14.66 -36.71 20.30
CA LEU A 195 13.47 -36.54 21.13
C LEU A 195 13.00 -35.10 21.31
N GLY A 196 13.91 -34.11 21.28
CA GLY A 196 13.62 -32.77 21.85
C GLY A 196 14.11 -31.56 21.05
N ASN A 197 14.99 -31.72 20.06
CA ASN A 197 15.49 -30.58 19.31
C ASN A 197 14.45 -30.03 18.30
N GLU A 198 13.82 -28.90 18.60
CA GLU A 198 12.80 -28.32 17.72
C GLU A 198 13.33 -27.94 16.32
N SER A 199 14.59 -27.50 16.23
CA SER A 199 15.17 -26.95 14.98
C SER A 199 15.45 -28.00 13.90
N ASN A 200 15.42 -29.29 14.26
CA ASN A 200 15.77 -30.38 13.35
C ASN A 200 14.56 -31.21 12.91
N ARG A 201 13.34 -30.73 13.15
CA ARG A 201 12.14 -31.47 12.79
C ARG A 201 11.11 -30.57 12.14
N LYS A 202 10.31 -31.13 11.24
CA LYS A 202 9.22 -30.42 10.57
C LYS A 202 8.08 -31.36 10.23
N TRP A 203 6.90 -30.79 10.04
CA TRP A 203 5.78 -31.48 9.42
C TRP A 203 6.07 -31.70 7.94
N ILE A 204 5.89 -32.95 7.50
CA ILE A 204 5.77 -33.29 6.08
C ILE A 204 4.31 -33.20 5.66
N SER A 205 3.41 -33.71 6.50
CA SER A 205 1.95 -33.61 6.33
C SER A 205 1.30 -33.42 7.70
N CYS A 206 0.48 -32.38 7.84
CA CYS A 206 -0.28 -32.05 9.05
C CYS A 206 -1.73 -31.72 8.67
N PRO A 207 -2.58 -32.75 8.47
CA PRO A 207 -3.96 -32.57 7.98
C PRO A 207 -4.79 -31.58 8.81
N GLU A 208 -4.58 -31.55 10.13
CA GLU A 208 -5.30 -30.66 11.05
C GLU A 208 -4.94 -29.19 10.80
N ALA A 209 -3.66 -28.89 10.62
CA ALA A 209 -3.21 -27.53 10.31
C ALA A 209 -3.67 -27.08 8.93
N ILE A 210 -3.63 -27.98 7.94
CA ILE A 210 -4.13 -27.70 6.59
C ILE A 210 -5.64 -27.45 6.60
N ALA A 211 -6.42 -28.23 7.34
CA ALA A 211 -7.86 -28.01 7.47
C ALA A 211 -8.17 -26.64 8.11
N ALA A 212 -7.46 -26.27 9.19
CA ALA A 212 -7.59 -24.95 9.80
C ALA A 212 -7.17 -23.81 8.85
N TRP A 213 -6.10 -24.02 8.08
CA TRP A 213 -5.66 -23.05 7.08
C TRP A 213 -6.69 -22.84 5.98
N ILE A 214 -7.31 -23.92 5.46
CA ILE A 214 -8.35 -23.86 4.43
C ILE A 214 -9.55 -23.03 4.92
N GLU A 215 -9.96 -23.21 6.17
CA GLU A 215 -11.05 -22.44 6.76
C GLU A 215 -10.70 -20.95 6.87
N ASN A 216 -9.51 -20.63 7.42
CA ASN A 216 -9.03 -19.26 7.51
C ASN A 216 -8.87 -18.59 6.13
N HIS A 217 -8.42 -19.35 5.12
CA HIS A 217 -8.28 -18.88 3.75
C HIS A 217 -9.62 -18.64 3.07
N ARG A 218 -10.62 -19.52 3.29
CA ARG A 218 -11.99 -19.33 2.79
C ARG A 218 -12.60 -18.05 3.36
N ALA A 219 -12.49 -17.84 4.67
CA ALA A 219 -12.95 -16.60 5.30
C ALA A 219 -12.24 -15.36 4.74
N LEU A 220 -10.93 -15.46 4.43
CA LEU A 220 -10.19 -14.39 3.78
C LEU A 220 -10.71 -14.09 2.36
N CYS A 221 -10.97 -15.13 1.55
CA CYS A 221 -11.56 -14.99 0.22
C CYS A 221 -12.89 -14.24 0.26
N ASP A 222 -13.78 -14.60 1.19
CA ASP A 222 -15.08 -13.94 1.35
C ASP A 222 -14.92 -12.45 1.72
N ARG A 223 -14.01 -12.14 2.67
CA ARG A 223 -13.71 -10.74 3.04
C ARG A 223 -13.19 -9.92 1.86
N VAL A 224 -12.28 -10.47 1.07
CA VAL A 224 -11.72 -9.79 -0.12
C VAL A 224 -12.78 -9.60 -1.19
N GLN A 225 -13.65 -10.57 -1.41
CA GLN A 225 -14.79 -10.45 -2.33
C GLN A 225 -15.74 -9.33 -1.90
N CYS A 226 -16.10 -9.27 -0.61
CA CYS A 226 -16.92 -8.19 -0.08
C CYS A 226 -16.25 -6.81 -0.26
N ALA A 227 -14.95 -6.70 0.07
CA ALA A 227 -14.20 -5.46 -0.13
C ALA A 227 -14.18 -5.02 -1.60
N ASN A 228 -13.94 -5.96 -2.52
CA ASN A 228 -13.97 -5.70 -3.96
C ASN A 228 -15.34 -5.22 -4.43
N ALA A 229 -16.43 -5.85 -3.97
CA ALA A 229 -17.79 -5.44 -4.30
C ALA A 229 -18.08 -4.00 -3.84
N SER A 230 -17.74 -3.65 -2.60
CA SER A 230 -17.91 -2.29 -2.07
C SER A 230 -17.07 -1.25 -2.83
N ILE A 231 -15.85 -1.61 -3.26
CA ILE A 231 -15.01 -0.72 -4.07
C ILE A 231 -15.63 -0.47 -5.44
N GLN A 232 -16.17 -1.51 -6.09
CA GLN A 232 -16.83 -1.36 -7.40
C GLN A 232 -18.10 -0.52 -7.29
N GLU A 233 -18.95 -0.78 -6.30
CA GLU A 233 -20.16 0.00 -6.06
C GLU A 233 -19.83 1.48 -5.84
N ALA A 234 -18.82 1.78 -5.01
CA ALA A 234 -18.38 3.16 -4.80
C ALA A 234 -17.87 3.82 -6.09
N ARG A 235 -17.18 3.08 -6.96
CA ARG A 235 -16.75 3.56 -8.29
C ARG A 235 -17.96 3.88 -9.18
N GLU A 236 -18.95 2.99 -9.24
CA GLU A 236 -20.17 3.19 -10.03
C GLU A 236 -20.99 4.38 -9.54
N VAL A 237 -21.17 4.53 -8.23
CA VAL A 237 -21.86 5.68 -7.63
C VAL A 237 -21.14 6.98 -7.98
N ASN A 238 -19.81 7.01 -7.90
CA ASN A 238 -19.03 8.19 -8.26
C ASN A 238 -19.09 8.51 -9.75
N LEU A 239 -19.07 7.50 -10.62
CA LEU A 239 -19.25 7.66 -12.07
C LEU A 239 -20.63 8.22 -12.39
N ARG A 240 -21.69 7.72 -11.74
CA ARG A 240 -23.05 8.23 -11.90
C ARG A 240 -23.16 9.68 -11.45
N LYS A 241 -22.66 10.01 -10.26
CA LYS A 241 -22.61 11.40 -9.76
C LYS A 241 -21.89 12.31 -10.75
N ARG A 242 -20.75 11.88 -11.30
CA ARG A 242 -19.99 12.65 -12.30
C ARG A 242 -20.77 12.86 -13.59
N ARG A 243 -21.48 11.83 -14.09
CA ARG A 243 -22.35 11.94 -15.26
C ARG A 243 -23.50 12.91 -15.02
N ASP A 244 -24.14 12.85 -13.86
CA ASP A 244 -25.26 13.74 -13.51
C ASP A 244 -24.78 15.19 -13.39
N LEU A 245 -23.61 15.42 -12.77
CA LEU A 245 -22.96 16.73 -12.72
C LEU A 245 -22.65 17.29 -14.10
N LEU A 246 -22.06 16.48 -14.99
CA LEU A 246 -21.78 16.87 -16.37
C LEU A 246 -23.07 17.21 -17.15
N ALA A 247 -24.17 16.50 -16.89
CA ALA A 247 -25.47 16.81 -17.50
C ALA A 247 -26.02 18.17 -17.00
N ILE A 248 -25.91 18.44 -15.69
CA ILE A 248 -26.29 19.74 -15.12
C ILE A 248 -25.43 20.87 -15.72
N GLU A 249 -24.12 20.67 -15.80
CA GLU A 249 -23.18 21.63 -16.41
C GLU A 249 -23.52 21.88 -17.88
N ARG A 250 -23.79 20.83 -18.66
CA ARG A 250 -24.22 20.96 -20.06
C ARG A 250 -25.51 21.76 -20.21
N ASN A 251 -26.51 21.50 -19.35
CA ASN A 251 -27.77 22.24 -19.34
C ASN A 251 -27.58 23.72 -18.97
N ARG A 252 -26.70 24.02 -18.02
CA ARG A 252 -26.35 25.41 -17.66
C ARG A 252 -25.61 26.11 -18.80
N ARG A 253 -24.64 25.44 -19.44
CA ARG A 253 -23.90 25.97 -20.61
C ARG A 253 -24.84 26.41 -21.72
N TRP A 254 -25.90 25.63 -21.97
CA TRP A 254 -26.86 25.89 -23.05
C TRP A 254 -27.44 27.32 -23.00
N GLN A 255 -27.65 27.88 -21.80
CA GLN A 255 -28.19 29.22 -21.59
C GLN A 255 -27.25 30.37 -21.99
N TYR A 256 -25.99 30.06 -22.30
CA TYR A 256 -24.95 31.03 -22.61
C TYR A 256 -24.30 30.78 -23.98
N LEU A 257 -24.80 29.84 -24.79
CA LEU A 257 -24.16 29.48 -26.06
C LEU A 257 -24.06 30.65 -27.04
N SER A 258 -25.10 31.49 -27.12
CA SER A 258 -25.09 32.72 -27.92
C SER A 258 -24.00 33.70 -27.47
N GLU A 259 -23.92 33.94 -26.16
CA GLU A 259 -22.96 34.86 -25.55
C GLU A 259 -21.54 34.35 -25.69
N LEU A 260 -21.30 33.04 -25.49
CA LEU A 260 -19.99 32.41 -25.63
C LEU A 260 -19.52 32.42 -27.09
N ALA A 261 -20.42 32.21 -28.05
CA ALA A 261 -20.09 32.32 -29.48
C ALA A 261 -19.70 33.75 -29.88
N ALA A 262 -20.37 34.75 -29.31
CA ALA A 262 -20.07 36.17 -29.55
C ALA A 262 -18.85 36.67 -28.75
N LEU A 263 -18.49 36.01 -27.65
CA LEU A 263 -17.36 36.40 -26.79
C LEU A 263 -16.05 36.46 -27.58
N ASP A 264 -15.78 35.49 -28.45
CA ASP A 264 -14.55 35.48 -29.28
C ASP A 264 -14.49 36.68 -30.22
N GLN A 265 -15.64 37.18 -30.70
CA GLN A 265 -15.68 38.32 -31.61
C GLN A 265 -15.44 39.64 -30.86
N ILE A 266 -16.07 39.82 -29.71
CA ILE A 266 -15.98 41.09 -28.94
C ILE A 266 -14.67 41.23 -28.15
N THR A 267 -13.95 40.13 -27.92
CA THR A 267 -12.67 40.13 -27.18
C THR A 267 -11.45 40.20 -28.09
N ARG A 268 -11.62 40.24 -29.43
CA ARG A 268 -10.52 40.47 -30.37
C ARG A 268 -9.90 41.84 -30.17
N PRO A 269 -8.56 41.99 -30.26
CA PRO A 269 -7.89 43.27 -30.12
C PRO A 269 -8.48 44.38 -31.00
N GLU A 270 -8.83 44.06 -32.26
CA GLU A 270 -9.40 45.02 -33.20
C GLU A 270 -10.82 45.45 -32.80
N ALA A 271 -11.63 44.51 -32.30
CA ALA A 271 -12.98 44.80 -31.82
C ALA A 271 -12.96 45.66 -30.55
N ILE A 272 -12.04 45.36 -29.62
CA ILE A 272 -11.79 46.16 -28.42
C ILE A 272 -11.36 47.58 -28.79
N GLN A 273 -10.42 47.72 -29.74
CA GLN A 273 -9.95 49.03 -30.22
C GLN A 273 -11.08 49.82 -30.88
N SER A 274 -11.86 49.20 -31.78
CA SER A 274 -13.00 49.84 -32.44
C SER A 274 -14.02 50.36 -31.42
N ARG A 275 -14.38 49.52 -30.45
CA ARG A 275 -15.31 49.91 -29.38
C ARG A 275 -14.78 51.06 -28.52
N LEU A 276 -13.51 51.01 -28.13
CA LEU A 276 -12.90 52.10 -27.36
C LEU A 276 -12.87 53.40 -28.16
N HIS A 277 -12.63 53.34 -29.46
CA HIS A 277 -12.69 54.50 -30.36
C HIS A 277 -14.11 55.08 -30.45
N GLU A 278 -15.14 54.24 -30.60
CA GLU A 278 -16.54 54.68 -30.58
C GLU A 278 -16.91 55.36 -29.26
N LEU A 279 -16.54 54.76 -28.13
CA LEU A 279 -16.75 55.36 -26.80
C LEU A 279 -15.97 56.68 -26.66
N ALA A 280 -14.74 56.74 -27.15
CA ALA A 280 -13.91 57.94 -27.10
C ALA A 280 -14.58 59.12 -27.81
N ASN A 281 -15.09 58.91 -29.03
CA ASN A 281 -15.76 59.94 -29.82
C ASN A 281 -17.00 60.51 -29.09
N LYS A 282 -17.73 59.66 -28.37
CA LYS A 282 -18.93 60.04 -27.62
C LYS A 282 -18.61 60.73 -26.28
N ASP A 283 -17.59 60.26 -25.58
CA ASP A 283 -17.43 60.52 -24.14
C ASP A 283 -16.23 61.41 -23.79
N ILE A 284 -15.19 61.51 -24.63
CA ILE A 284 -14.03 62.37 -24.37
C ILE A 284 -14.42 63.85 -24.20
N PRO A 285 -15.28 64.45 -25.07
CA PRO A 285 -15.65 65.85 -24.89
C PRO A 285 -16.31 66.13 -23.53
N LYS A 286 -17.14 65.19 -23.06
CA LYS A 286 -17.78 65.28 -21.72
C LYS A 286 -16.74 65.11 -20.62
N ALA A 287 -15.81 64.18 -20.77
CA ALA A 287 -14.76 63.95 -19.81
C ALA A 287 -13.84 65.17 -19.65
N GLU A 288 -13.52 65.87 -20.74
CA GLU A 288 -12.69 67.07 -20.71
C GLU A 288 -13.34 68.24 -19.99
N ILE A 289 -14.66 68.39 -20.11
CA ILE A 289 -15.43 69.36 -19.33
C ILE A 289 -15.29 69.03 -17.83
N LEU A 290 -15.58 67.79 -17.44
CA LEU A 290 -15.47 67.35 -16.03
C LEU A 290 -14.06 67.51 -15.45
N GLN A 291 -13.03 67.30 -16.27
CA GLN A 291 -11.63 67.43 -15.84
C GLN A 291 -11.22 68.89 -15.65
N ARG A 292 -11.67 69.80 -16.53
CA ARG A 292 -11.36 71.23 -16.44
C ARG A 292 -11.95 71.91 -15.21
N GLU A 293 -13.12 71.47 -14.79
CA GLU A 293 -13.81 72.14 -13.69
C GLU A 293 -13.26 71.73 -12.32
N ILE A 294 -12.63 70.56 -12.17
CA ILE A 294 -12.53 69.96 -10.83
C ILE A 294 -11.35 68.97 -10.59
N VAL A 295 -10.92 68.17 -11.57
CA VAL A 295 -9.95 67.08 -11.29
C VAL A 295 -8.52 67.62 -11.34
N PRO A 296 -7.70 67.49 -10.27
CA PRO A 296 -6.32 67.97 -10.32
C PRO A 296 -5.53 67.38 -11.49
N THR A 297 -4.73 68.19 -12.17
CA THR A 297 -3.99 67.77 -13.37
C THR A 297 -3.08 66.56 -13.08
N TRP A 298 -2.50 66.48 -11.89
CA TRP A 298 -1.68 65.34 -11.47
C TRP A 298 -2.50 64.05 -11.32
N VAL A 299 -3.75 64.13 -10.85
CA VAL A 299 -4.66 62.99 -10.82
C VAL A 299 -4.94 62.53 -12.24
N THR A 300 -5.27 63.44 -13.17
CA THR A 300 -5.57 63.10 -14.58
C THR A 300 -4.44 62.36 -15.31
N LEU A 301 -3.18 62.58 -14.95
CA LEU A 301 -2.01 61.86 -15.50
C LEU A 301 -1.96 60.39 -15.04
N HIS A 302 -2.57 60.06 -13.91
CA HIS A 302 -2.66 58.71 -13.37
C HIS A 302 -3.97 57.96 -13.75
N LEU A 303 -4.94 58.65 -14.38
CA LEU A 303 -6.26 58.07 -14.72
C LEU A 303 -6.32 57.35 -16.08
N THR A 304 -5.23 57.25 -16.85
CA THR A 304 -5.23 56.50 -18.11
C THR A 304 -4.76 55.07 -17.87
N ASP A 305 -5.70 54.13 -17.74
CA ASP A 305 -5.41 52.70 -17.63
C ASP A 305 -5.60 51.98 -18.97
N PRO A 306 -4.53 51.55 -19.67
CA PRO A 306 -4.61 50.79 -20.92
C PRO A 306 -5.05 49.34 -20.72
N SER A 307 -5.76 49.00 -19.64
CA SER A 307 -6.15 47.62 -19.36
C SER A 307 -7.08 47.07 -20.44
N SER A 308 -6.87 45.79 -20.77
CA SER A 308 -7.62 45.06 -21.79
C SER A 308 -9.10 44.89 -21.50
N ASP A 309 -9.60 45.22 -20.30
CA ASP A 309 -10.97 44.92 -19.88
C ASP A 309 -11.83 46.19 -19.75
N CYS A 310 -11.23 47.39 -19.77
CA CYS A 310 -11.92 48.68 -19.63
C CYS A 310 -13.00 48.92 -20.70
N TRP A 311 -12.87 48.31 -21.88
CA TRP A 311 -13.88 48.35 -22.94
C TRP A 311 -15.23 47.77 -22.51
N ALA A 312 -15.24 46.92 -21.48
CA ALA A 312 -16.45 46.28 -21.00
C ALA A 312 -17.38 47.26 -20.26
N VAL A 313 -16.92 48.44 -19.84
CA VAL A 313 -17.80 49.51 -19.34
C VAL A 313 -18.46 50.19 -20.54
N SER A 314 -19.74 50.54 -20.45
CA SER A 314 -20.47 51.22 -21.53
C SER A 314 -20.21 52.74 -21.60
N ALA A 315 -19.04 53.16 -21.09
CA ALA A 315 -18.52 54.50 -21.14
C ALA A 315 -16.99 54.46 -21.30
N HIS A 316 -16.42 55.46 -21.98
CA HIS A 316 -14.98 55.57 -22.12
C HIS A 316 -14.29 55.73 -20.75
N PRO A 317 -13.12 55.10 -20.50
CA PRO A 317 -12.39 55.22 -19.24
C PRO A 317 -12.19 56.65 -18.76
N LYS A 318 -11.78 57.56 -19.65
CA LYS A 318 -11.60 58.98 -19.32
C LYS A 318 -12.85 59.61 -18.68
N LEU A 319 -14.05 59.24 -19.14
CA LEU A 319 -15.31 59.78 -18.63
C LEU A 319 -15.68 59.17 -17.28
N TRP A 320 -15.78 57.83 -17.21
CA TRP A 320 -16.27 57.21 -15.98
C TRP A 320 -15.28 57.33 -14.83
N TRP A 321 -13.97 57.35 -15.08
CA TRP A 321 -12.95 57.61 -14.05
C TRP A 321 -13.11 59.01 -13.47
N SER A 322 -13.29 60.01 -14.33
CA SER A 322 -13.49 61.40 -13.90
C SER A 322 -14.78 61.50 -13.08
N ALA A 323 -15.88 60.95 -13.56
CA ALA A 323 -17.15 60.92 -12.82
C ALA A 323 -17.05 60.17 -11.48
N ALA A 324 -16.30 59.07 -11.42
CA ALA A 324 -16.07 58.31 -10.19
C ALA A 324 -15.30 59.15 -9.16
N TYR A 325 -14.23 59.83 -9.61
CA TYR A 325 -13.44 60.71 -8.75
C TYR A 325 -14.29 61.84 -8.18
N LEU A 326 -15.08 62.52 -9.01
CA LEU A 326 -16.00 63.58 -8.56
C LEU A 326 -16.99 63.07 -7.52
N ARG A 327 -17.59 61.92 -7.78
CA ARG A 327 -18.61 61.35 -6.90
C ARG A 327 -18.06 60.87 -5.57
N PHE A 328 -16.94 60.14 -5.60
CA PHE A 328 -16.47 59.38 -4.43
C PHE A 328 -15.34 60.05 -3.68
N ILE A 329 -14.55 60.91 -4.33
CA ILE A 329 -13.35 61.51 -3.76
C ILE A 329 -13.55 63.00 -3.48
N GLN A 330 -13.87 63.79 -4.50
CA GLN A 330 -13.77 65.26 -4.42
C GLN A 330 -14.53 65.89 -3.25
N SER A 331 -15.75 65.42 -2.98
CA SER A 331 -16.61 65.97 -1.90
C SER A 331 -16.70 65.06 -0.68
N ALA A 332 -15.85 64.04 -0.60
CA ALA A 332 -15.85 63.11 0.53
C ALA A 332 -14.90 63.60 1.63
N PRO A 333 -15.28 63.47 2.92
CA PRO A 333 -14.38 63.82 4.00
C PRO A 333 -13.19 62.85 4.06
N ALA A 334 -12.03 63.39 4.44
CA ALA A 334 -10.87 62.59 4.79
C ALA A 334 -11.25 61.52 5.82
N GLY A 335 -10.72 60.32 5.63
CA GLY A 335 -11.01 59.17 6.48
C GLY A 335 -12.24 58.33 6.07
N LYS A 336 -13.02 58.73 5.06
CA LYS A 336 -14.10 57.88 4.51
C LYS A 336 -13.52 56.62 3.88
N VAL A 337 -14.10 55.46 4.19
CA VAL A 337 -13.72 54.18 3.60
C VAL A 337 -14.57 53.87 2.36
N LEU A 338 -13.89 53.58 1.26
CA LEU A 338 -14.47 53.13 0.00
C LEU A 338 -14.21 51.64 -0.19
N THR A 339 -15.17 50.94 -0.79
CA THR A 339 -15.05 49.52 -1.13
C THR A 339 -15.12 49.33 -2.64
N THR A 340 -14.46 48.29 -3.15
CA THR A 340 -14.58 47.90 -4.56
C THR A 340 -16.02 47.62 -4.97
N MET A 341 -16.84 47.06 -4.05
CA MET A 341 -18.27 46.83 -4.26
C MET A 341 -19.02 48.13 -4.57
N ALA A 342 -18.74 49.20 -3.82
CA ALA A 342 -19.41 50.49 -3.99
C ALA A 342 -19.13 51.09 -5.38
N ILE A 343 -17.87 51.00 -5.84
CA ILE A 343 -17.48 51.46 -7.17
C ILE A 343 -18.12 50.59 -8.26
N PHE A 344 -18.06 49.26 -8.12
CA PHE A 344 -18.65 48.33 -9.07
C PHE A 344 -20.15 48.55 -9.24
N ASN A 345 -20.91 48.62 -8.14
CA ASN A 345 -22.36 48.84 -8.18
C ASN A 345 -22.71 50.19 -8.80
N TRP A 346 -21.92 51.23 -8.52
CA TRP A 346 -22.15 52.53 -9.12
C TRP A 346 -21.87 52.56 -10.63
N LEU A 347 -20.80 51.89 -11.08
CA LEU A 347 -20.51 51.75 -12.51
C LEU A 347 -21.65 51.04 -13.24
N ASP A 348 -22.16 49.95 -12.66
CA ASP A 348 -23.29 49.19 -13.20
C ASP A 348 -24.54 50.06 -13.33
N LEU A 349 -24.90 50.79 -12.28
CA LEU A 349 -26.09 51.65 -12.25
C LEU A 349 -25.98 52.89 -13.14
N THR A 350 -24.78 53.46 -13.29
CA THR A 350 -24.59 54.77 -13.94
C THR A 350 -24.26 54.67 -15.41
N PHE A 351 -23.38 53.74 -15.77
CA PHE A 351 -22.92 53.55 -17.14
C PHE A 351 -23.36 52.20 -17.70
N GLY A 352 -23.47 51.19 -16.85
CA GLY A 352 -23.68 49.81 -17.26
C GLY A 352 -22.44 49.19 -17.88
N PHE A 353 -22.53 47.89 -18.15
CA PHE A 353 -21.49 47.11 -18.80
C PHE A 353 -21.95 46.57 -20.16
N HIS A 354 -21.01 46.09 -20.96
CA HIS A 354 -21.30 45.41 -22.21
C HIS A 354 -22.17 44.18 -21.92
N PRO A 355 -23.37 44.03 -22.53
CA PRO A 355 -24.35 43.03 -22.12
C PRO A 355 -23.83 41.59 -22.07
N ILE A 356 -23.09 41.18 -23.11
CA ILE A 356 -22.49 39.84 -23.20
C ILE A 356 -21.45 39.60 -22.10
N ALA A 357 -20.48 40.53 -21.96
CA ALA A 357 -19.45 40.45 -20.94
C ALA A 357 -20.04 40.41 -19.52
N TYR A 358 -21.04 41.26 -19.25
CA TYR A 358 -21.72 41.32 -17.96
C TYR A 358 -22.46 40.03 -17.63
N ARG A 359 -23.24 39.49 -18.58
CA ARG A 359 -24.00 38.25 -18.38
C ARG A 359 -23.08 37.04 -18.14
N LEU A 360 -21.96 36.93 -18.86
CA LEU A 360 -20.99 35.85 -18.67
C LEU A 360 -20.20 36.01 -17.37
N PHE A 361 -19.83 37.24 -16.99
CA PHE A 361 -19.20 37.55 -15.70
C PHE A 361 -20.14 37.20 -14.52
N GLN A 362 -21.43 37.52 -14.63
CA GLN A 362 -22.43 37.14 -13.64
C GLN A 362 -22.56 35.62 -13.49
N ALA A 363 -22.46 34.87 -14.60
CA ALA A 363 -22.47 33.42 -14.58
C ALA A 363 -21.27 32.86 -13.79
N GLN A 364 -20.05 33.36 -14.06
CA GLN A 364 -18.85 32.99 -13.31
C GLN A 364 -18.98 33.32 -11.81
N ARG A 365 -19.51 34.50 -11.49
CA ARG A 365 -19.73 34.93 -10.11
C ARG A 365 -20.75 34.06 -9.38
N THR A 366 -21.87 33.75 -10.02
CA THR A 366 -22.94 32.91 -9.44
C THR A 366 -22.44 31.50 -9.20
N TYR A 367 -21.69 30.94 -10.14
CA TYR A 367 -21.04 29.64 -9.98
C TYR A 367 -20.06 29.63 -8.79
N GLY A 368 -19.20 30.65 -8.67
CA GLY A 368 -18.25 30.76 -7.56
C GLY A 368 -18.93 30.80 -6.17
N ILE A 369 -20.04 31.54 -6.05
CA ILE A 369 -20.80 31.63 -4.78
C ILE A 369 -21.44 30.29 -4.41
N ALA A 370 -22.01 29.57 -5.38
CA ALA A 370 -22.75 28.35 -5.13
C ALA A 370 -21.86 27.13 -4.82
N PHE A 371 -20.63 27.07 -5.35
CA PHE A 371 -19.76 25.89 -5.26
C PHE A 371 -18.55 26.07 -4.33
N GLN A 372 -18.34 27.26 -3.75
CA GLN A 372 -17.33 27.49 -2.70
C GLN A 372 -17.86 28.40 -1.58
N PRO A 373 -18.82 27.95 -0.76
CA PRO A 373 -19.28 28.72 0.38
C PRO A 373 -18.13 28.87 1.40
N GLY A 374 -17.61 30.09 1.55
CA GLY A 374 -16.62 30.44 2.57
C GLY A 374 -15.20 30.75 2.09
N SER A 375 -14.89 30.65 0.78
CA SER A 375 -13.62 31.16 0.25
C SER A 375 -13.64 32.69 0.21
N ARG A 376 -13.28 33.32 1.34
CA ARG A 376 -12.97 34.75 1.40
C ARG A 376 -11.72 35.03 0.58
N GLY A 377 -11.93 35.39 -0.69
CA GLY A 377 -10.94 35.99 -1.55
C GLY A 377 -10.06 35.00 -2.33
N ARG A 378 -9.87 35.33 -3.61
CA ARG A 378 -8.83 34.80 -4.51
C ARG A 378 -9.02 33.35 -4.99
N SER A 379 -10.04 33.13 -5.81
CA SER A 379 -9.93 32.18 -6.93
C SER A 379 -10.40 32.88 -8.22
N PRO A 380 -9.77 32.61 -9.38
CA PRO A 380 -10.06 33.32 -10.63
C PRO A 380 -11.53 33.15 -11.05
N PRO A 381 -12.07 34.04 -11.90
CA PRO A 381 -13.42 33.89 -12.43
C PRO A 381 -13.45 32.61 -13.27
N TRP A 382 -13.94 31.52 -12.68
CA TRP A 382 -13.95 30.21 -13.31
C TRP A 382 -15.32 29.57 -13.12
N CYS A 383 -15.87 29.10 -14.23
CA CYS A 383 -17.16 28.45 -14.33
C CYS A 383 -16.95 27.10 -15.00
N ALA A 384 -17.34 26.00 -14.34
CA ALA A 384 -17.05 24.64 -14.84
C ALA A 384 -17.72 24.32 -16.18
N TYR A 385 -18.84 24.97 -16.48
CA TYR A 385 -19.54 24.79 -17.74
C TYR A 385 -19.06 25.74 -18.86
N PHE A 386 -18.01 26.53 -18.61
CA PHE A 386 -17.24 27.26 -19.62
C PHE A 386 -15.87 26.61 -19.81
N SER A 387 -15.34 26.62 -21.03
CA SER A 387 -13.98 26.16 -21.32
C SER A 387 -12.95 27.09 -20.70
N ASP A 388 -11.71 26.61 -20.52
CA ASP A 388 -10.63 27.45 -20.00
C ASP A 388 -10.34 28.68 -20.87
N LYS A 389 -10.47 28.56 -22.20
CA LYS A 389 -10.32 29.70 -23.12
C LYS A 389 -11.41 30.74 -22.87
N GLU A 390 -12.67 30.31 -22.78
CA GLU A 390 -13.82 31.20 -22.53
C GLU A 390 -13.70 31.87 -21.15
N ASN A 391 -13.39 31.10 -20.10
CA ASN A 391 -13.24 31.64 -18.75
C ASN A 391 -12.17 32.75 -18.68
N ARG A 392 -11.07 32.60 -19.41
CA ARG A 392 -10.00 33.62 -19.48
C ARG A 392 -10.37 34.82 -20.34
N ALA A 393 -11.20 34.63 -21.37
CA ALA A 393 -11.62 35.70 -22.28
C ALA A 393 -12.71 36.60 -21.67
N ILE A 394 -13.49 36.12 -20.71
CA ILE A 394 -14.49 36.95 -20.01
C ILE A 394 -13.78 38.03 -19.18
N PRO A 395 -14.04 39.33 -19.41
CA PRO A 395 -13.38 40.40 -18.68
C PRO A 395 -13.78 40.38 -17.20
N ASN A 396 -12.79 40.60 -16.32
CA ASN A 396 -13.05 40.63 -14.89
C ASN A 396 -13.54 42.02 -14.48
N LEU A 397 -14.87 42.20 -14.48
CA LEU A 397 -15.49 43.49 -14.23
C LEU A 397 -15.25 44.03 -12.80
N TRP A 398 -15.06 43.14 -11.83
CA TRP A 398 -14.67 43.53 -10.46
C TRP A 398 -13.27 44.16 -10.43
N ARG A 399 -12.34 43.61 -11.22
CA ARG A 399 -10.97 44.10 -11.31
C ARG A 399 -10.91 45.51 -11.91
N ILE A 400 -11.86 45.89 -12.77
CA ILE A 400 -11.97 47.26 -13.31
C ILE A 400 -12.20 48.26 -12.16
N ALA A 401 -13.17 47.99 -11.29
CA ALA A 401 -13.46 48.82 -10.13
C ALA A 401 -12.31 48.83 -9.11
N GLN A 402 -11.65 47.68 -8.90
CA GLN A 402 -10.52 47.58 -7.99
C GLN A 402 -9.32 48.41 -8.48
N ARG A 403 -9.02 48.34 -9.78
CA ARG A 403 -7.91 49.07 -10.40
C ARG A 403 -8.05 50.58 -10.27
N PHE A 404 -9.27 51.11 -10.35
CA PHE A 404 -9.53 52.52 -10.08
C PHE A 404 -9.03 52.92 -8.68
N LEU A 405 -9.38 52.14 -7.65
CA LEU A 405 -8.95 52.39 -6.27
C LEU A 405 -7.45 52.17 -6.09
N ASP A 406 -6.90 51.13 -6.72
CA ASP A 406 -5.47 50.84 -6.70
C ASP A 406 -4.65 52.00 -7.28
N ARG A 407 -5.06 52.58 -8.43
CA ARG A 407 -4.37 53.74 -9.02
C ARG A 407 -4.44 54.99 -8.16
N LEU A 408 -5.58 55.24 -7.51
CA LEU A 408 -5.70 56.34 -6.56
C LEU A 408 -4.83 56.12 -5.32
N THR A 409 -4.61 54.87 -4.92
CA THR A 409 -3.65 54.52 -3.88
C THR A 409 -2.22 54.82 -4.34
N ASP A 410 -1.85 54.40 -5.56
CA ASP A 410 -0.53 54.68 -6.14
C ASP A 410 -0.26 56.19 -6.26
N ALA A 411 -1.32 56.97 -6.48
CA ALA A 411 -1.26 58.43 -6.55
C ALA A 411 -1.31 59.11 -5.17
N GLY A 412 -1.40 58.37 -4.06
CA GLY A 412 -1.43 58.92 -2.69
C GLY A 412 -2.76 59.59 -2.31
N VAL A 413 -3.84 59.34 -3.06
CA VAL A 413 -5.20 59.85 -2.74
C VAL A 413 -5.90 58.95 -1.73
N LEU A 414 -5.58 57.65 -1.72
CA LEU A 414 -6.18 56.64 -0.86
C LEU A 414 -5.09 55.85 -0.12
N ASP A 415 -5.40 55.41 1.10
CA ASP A 415 -4.62 54.43 1.85
C ASP A 415 -5.36 53.08 1.91
N ARG A 416 -4.63 51.97 1.80
CA ARG A 416 -5.23 50.63 2.00
C ARG A 416 -5.46 50.38 3.48
N VAL A 417 -6.69 50.01 3.84
CA VAL A 417 -7.08 49.63 5.21
C VAL A 417 -7.75 48.25 5.21
N THR A 418 -7.90 47.64 6.39
CA THR A 418 -8.42 46.27 6.56
C THR A 418 -9.75 46.02 5.83
N ASP A 419 -10.64 47.03 5.81
CA ASP A 419 -11.99 46.92 5.23
C ASP A 419 -12.18 47.69 3.90
N GLY A 420 -11.09 48.16 3.27
CA GLY A 420 -11.18 48.86 1.99
C GLY A 420 -10.08 49.88 1.73
N PHE A 421 -10.47 51.04 1.21
CA PHE A 421 -9.56 52.13 0.82
C PHE A 421 -10.02 53.41 1.50
N GLN A 422 -9.20 53.95 2.40
CA GLN A 422 -9.51 55.16 3.15
C GLN A 422 -9.02 56.39 2.39
N ILE A 423 -9.82 57.45 2.32
CA ILE A 423 -9.41 58.71 1.70
C ILE A 423 -8.37 59.42 2.58
N ALA A 424 -7.18 59.68 2.01
CA ALA A 424 -6.04 60.26 2.73
C ALA A 424 -6.02 61.80 2.74
N ILE A 425 -6.69 62.42 1.75
CA ILE A 425 -6.68 63.87 1.51
C ILE A 425 -8.01 64.55 1.78
#